data_AF-A0A930KLL6-F1
#
_entry.id   AF-A0A930KLL6-F1
#
_cell.length_a   1.000
_cell.length_b   1.000
_cell.length_c   1.000
_cell.angle_alpha   90.00
_cell.angle_beta   90.00
_cell.angle_gamma   90.00
#
_symmetry.space_group_name_H-M   'P 1'
#
loop_
_entity.id
_entity.type
_entity.pdbx_description
1 polymer ?
#
loop_
_entity_poly.entity_id
_entity_poly.type
_entity_poly.pdbx_seq_one_letter_code
_entity_poly.pdbx_strand_id
1 'polypeptide(L)'
;MNIEDTEQLFKTLEDTELFKTLASLSQKRIEILILILVLFAATIILLFINKFTTKNKSLSTIYIASIFIEVSFALPITLNLSFQKDGPGPLLLQSLLTISGGLVVLLGYIENRRKNDIDELKNADEKIQRTQSSRYEKSIKSIELLSSKDTFSAISAVHNLCRLADEWIDEWINTPGETYRKSEQEAQAIVNVLCTYIRESGKSNHGNYKDAVGETIMNEIYNRLDRSDNSHSLWGGLDFNFKGANFTFPIKLKKIAGVEGMDFKGCTFHEDLEISLLIEYKDKMYKTKPGKIILDDCIFKKSVTLQAVRPDNYFPPQKPTPRWKIWSKDKKLPYYIEMSEISLQDTQFTNNSNLTIRRFSGEIESKDKVNININGILPSKTLFHILSHAKITIDEKPGLGNNSTSSKVQKKSIKDSVDIRVGEEILFKIPSENHSEYIDSRD
;
A
#
# COMPACT_ATOMS: atom_id res chain seq x y z
N MET A 1 11.63 -65.18 23.97
CA MET A 1 11.18 -65.08 25.36
C MET A 1 11.02 -66.51 25.85
N ASN A 2 11.88 -66.96 26.75
CA ASN A 2 11.93 -68.36 27.19
C ASN A 2 10.74 -68.67 28.10
N ILE A 3 10.27 -69.92 28.10
CA ILE A 3 9.11 -70.35 28.92
C ILE A 3 9.40 -70.14 30.43
N GLU A 4 10.64 -70.33 30.86
CA GLU A 4 11.07 -70.06 32.24
C GLU A 4 10.94 -68.58 32.64
N ASP A 5 11.24 -67.64 31.74
CA ASP A 5 11.10 -66.21 32.03
C ASP A 5 9.63 -65.81 32.23
N THR A 6 8.72 -66.48 31.50
CA THR A 6 7.27 -66.24 31.61
C THR A 6 6.69 -66.81 32.90
N GLU A 7 7.19 -67.97 33.34
CA GLU A 7 6.75 -68.65 34.56
C GLU A 7 7.25 -67.91 35.82
N GLN A 8 8.48 -67.38 35.76
CA GLN A 8 9.04 -66.55 36.83
C GLN A 8 8.33 -65.20 36.94
N LEU A 9 7.98 -64.56 35.81
CA LEU A 9 7.13 -63.35 35.81
C LEU A 9 5.74 -63.61 36.40
N PHE A 10 5.13 -64.75 36.09
CA PHE A 10 3.81 -65.13 36.61
C PHE A 10 3.85 -65.31 38.13
N LYS A 11 4.89 -65.97 38.64
CA LYS A 11 5.12 -66.18 40.08
C LYS A 11 5.38 -64.87 40.82
N THR A 12 6.07 -63.93 40.18
CA THR A 12 6.33 -62.59 40.74
C THR A 12 5.07 -61.73 40.78
N LEU A 13 4.19 -61.87 39.78
CA LEU A 13 2.88 -61.20 39.74
C LEU A 13 1.93 -61.73 40.82
N GLU A 14 1.96 -63.04 41.09
CA GLU A 14 1.14 -63.72 42.10
C GLU A 14 1.41 -63.23 43.53
N ASP A 15 2.65 -62.83 43.81
CA ASP A 15 3.07 -62.34 45.13
C ASP A 15 2.67 -60.88 45.44
N THR A 16 2.21 -60.15 44.43
CA THR A 16 1.82 -58.74 44.55
C THR A 16 0.59 -58.60 45.46
N GLU A 17 0.60 -57.62 46.37
CA GLU A 17 -0.55 -57.27 47.24
C GLU A 17 -1.87 -57.16 46.45
N LEU A 18 -1.81 -56.57 45.25
CA LEU A 18 -2.96 -56.45 44.34
C LEU A 18 -3.58 -57.80 43.94
N PHE A 19 -2.74 -58.80 43.64
CA PHE A 19 -3.20 -60.12 43.22
C PHE A 19 -3.86 -60.86 44.39
N LYS A 20 -3.31 -60.73 45.61
CA LYS A 20 -3.90 -61.27 46.84
C LYS A 20 -5.25 -60.63 47.15
N THR A 21 -5.40 -59.31 47.00
CA THR A 21 -6.71 -58.65 47.09
C THR A 21 -7.67 -59.11 46.00
N LEU A 22 -7.21 -59.29 44.75
CA LEU A 22 -8.06 -59.76 43.65
C LEU A 22 -8.59 -61.19 43.89
N ALA A 23 -7.73 -62.07 44.41
CA ALA A 23 -8.08 -63.45 44.76
C ALA A 23 -9.08 -63.55 45.93
N SER A 24 -9.16 -62.50 46.77
CA SER A 24 -10.11 -62.41 47.88
C SER A 24 -11.51 -61.90 47.49
N LEU A 25 -11.71 -61.51 46.22
CA LEU A 25 -12.97 -60.97 45.73
C LEU A 25 -14.04 -62.06 45.57
N SER A 26 -15.30 -61.70 45.83
CA SER A 26 -16.43 -62.60 45.54
C SER A 26 -16.54 -62.89 44.04
N GLN A 27 -17.01 -64.09 43.68
CA GLN A 27 -17.22 -64.52 42.29
C GLN A 27 -17.95 -63.48 41.41
N LYS A 28 -19.00 -62.84 41.94
CA LYS A 28 -19.75 -61.80 41.22
C LYS A 28 -18.92 -60.55 40.90
N ARG A 29 -17.98 -60.16 41.76
CA ARG A 29 -17.08 -59.02 41.52
C ARG A 29 -16.04 -59.35 40.45
N ILE A 30 -15.57 -60.59 40.42
CA ILE A 30 -14.66 -61.09 39.38
C ILE A 30 -15.34 -61.08 38.02
N GLU A 31 -16.59 -61.58 37.93
CA GLU A 31 -17.39 -61.55 36.69
C GLU A 31 -17.60 -60.12 36.16
N ILE A 32 -17.90 -59.16 37.06
CA ILE A 32 -18.06 -57.74 36.70
C ILE A 32 -16.75 -57.12 36.23
N LEU A 33 -15.62 -57.42 36.88
CA LEU A 33 -14.30 -56.93 36.45
C LEU A 33 -13.91 -57.46 35.07
N ILE A 34 -14.20 -58.73 34.78
CA ILE A 34 -13.96 -59.33 33.45
C ILE A 34 -14.78 -58.60 32.39
N LEU A 35 -16.06 -58.31 32.65
CA LEU A 35 -16.90 -57.55 31.73
C LEU A 35 -16.37 -56.13 31.47
N ILE A 36 -15.94 -55.42 32.51
CA ILE A 36 -15.35 -54.07 32.38
C ILE A 36 -14.04 -54.14 31.56
N LEU A 37 -13.21 -55.16 31.79
CA LEU A 37 -11.95 -55.35 31.07
C LEU A 37 -12.18 -55.62 29.56
N VAL A 38 -13.21 -56.40 29.22
CA VAL A 38 -13.59 -56.66 27.82
C VAL A 38 -14.04 -55.37 27.13
N LEU A 39 -14.88 -54.56 27.80
CA LEU A 39 -15.29 -53.26 27.30
C LEU A 39 -14.11 -52.31 27.10
N PHE A 40 -13.20 -52.28 28.08
CA PHE A 40 -11.97 -51.48 28.03
C PHE A 40 -11.04 -51.86 26.88
N ALA A 41 -10.87 -53.16 26.62
CA ALA A 41 -10.11 -53.62 25.47
C ALA A 41 -10.78 -53.17 24.15
N ALA A 42 -12.10 -53.27 24.06
CA ALA A 42 -12.86 -52.84 22.88
C ALA A 42 -12.75 -51.32 22.65
N THR A 43 -12.84 -50.50 23.70
CA THR A 43 -12.72 -49.03 23.58
C THR A 43 -11.31 -48.60 23.16
N ILE A 44 -10.26 -49.27 23.67
CA ILE A 44 -8.88 -49.05 23.22
C ILE A 44 -8.70 -49.39 21.74
N ILE A 45 -9.25 -50.51 21.28
CA ILE A 45 -9.19 -50.92 19.87
C ILE A 45 -9.87 -49.85 19.00
N LEU A 46 -11.06 -49.39 19.38
CA LEU A 46 -11.79 -48.34 18.65
C LEU A 46 -11.02 -47.01 18.63
N LEU A 47 -10.37 -46.64 19.75
CA LEU A 47 -9.51 -45.46 19.82
C LEU A 47 -8.33 -45.58 18.86
N PHE A 48 -7.68 -46.75 18.82
CA PHE A 48 -6.56 -47.01 17.92
C PHE A 48 -7.00 -46.97 16.45
N ILE A 49 -8.12 -47.62 16.11
CA ILE A 49 -8.71 -47.55 14.76
C ILE A 49 -8.97 -46.09 14.37
N ASN A 50 -9.64 -45.31 15.22
CA ASN A 50 -9.94 -43.90 14.95
C ASN A 50 -8.66 -43.06 14.78
N LYS A 51 -7.60 -43.35 15.54
CA LYS A 51 -6.32 -42.65 15.41
C LYS A 51 -5.63 -42.92 14.07
N PHE A 52 -5.71 -44.15 13.56
CA PHE A 52 -5.02 -44.54 12.32
C PHE A 52 -5.84 -44.33 11.04
N THR A 53 -7.17 -44.45 11.11
CA THR A 53 -8.03 -44.37 9.92
C THR A 53 -8.63 -42.98 9.71
N THR A 54 -9.44 -42.50 10.65
CA THR A 54 -10.29 -41.31 10.49
C THR A 54 -9.66 -40.03 11.04
N LYS A 55 -8.72 -40.14 12.00
CA LYS A 55 -8.07 -39.02 12.70
C LYS A 55 -9.06 -38.01 13.30
N ASN A 56 -10.27 -38.45 13.63
CA ASN A 56 -11.33 -37.58 14.12
C ASN A 56 -11.11 -37.29 15.61
N LYS A 57 -10.77 -36.04 15.93
CA LYS A 57 -10.50 -35.58 17.30
C LYS A 57 -11.71 -35.74 18.23
N SER A 58 -12.93 -35.53 17.73
CA SER A 58 -14.15 -35.63 18.54
C SER A 58 -14.40 -37.07 19.01
N LEU A 59 -14.20 -38.05 18.12
CA LEU A 59 -14.33 -39.47 18.46
C LEU A 59 -13.22 -39.92 19.41
N SER A 60 -12.01 -39.38 19.25
CA SER A 60 -10.91 -39.65 20.19
C SER A 60 -11.26 -39.19 21.62
N THR A 61 -11.87 -38.01 21.78
CA THR A 61 -12.31 -37.52 23.09
C THR A 61 -13.38 -38.41 23.72
N ILE A 62 -14.33 -38.91 22.92
CA ILE A 62 -15.38 -39.82 23.40
C ILE A 62 -14.79 -41.14 23.91
N TYR A 63 -13.86 -41.75 23.17
CA TYR A 63 -13.23 -43.00 23.62
C TYR A 63 -12.37 -42.81 24.87
N ILE A 64 -11.63 -41.70 24.97
CA ILE A 64 -10.87 -41.36 26.18
C ILE A 64 -11.82 -41.19 27.38
N ALA A 65 -12.95 -40.51 27.21
CA ALA A 65 -13.96 -40.37 28.26
C ALA A 65 -14.53 -41.73 28.70
N SER A 66 -14.79 -42.65 27.77
CA SER A 66 -15.26 -44.01 28.07
C SER A 66 -14.28 -44.79 28.94
N ILE A 67 -12.98 -44.71 28.63
CA ILE A 67 -11.89 -45.32 29.42
C ILE A 67 -11.91 -44.79 30.86
N PHE A 68 -12.07 -43.48 31.05
CA PHE A 68 -12.16 -42.89 32.40
C PHE A 68 -13.37 -43.41 33.19
N ILE A 69 -14.50 -43.63 32.54
CA ILE A 69 -15.70 -44.20 33.16
C ILE A 69 -15.43 -45.64 33.60
N GLU A 70 -14.91 -46.48 32.72
CA GLU A 70 -14.58 -47.89 33.00
C GLU A 70 -13.58 -48.01 34.17
N VAL A 71 -12.55 -47.16 34.20
CA VAL A 71 -11.57 -47.09 35.31
C VAL A 71 -12.23 -46.66 36.62
N SER A 72 -13.19 -45.73 36.56
CA SER A 72 -13.93 -45.26 37.75
C SER A 72 -14.78 -46.37 38.40
N PHE A 73 -15.29 -47.31 37.60
CA PHE A 73 -16.01 -48.49 38.09
C PHE A 73 -15.09 -49.64 38.50
N ALA A 74 -13.95 -49.82 37.85
CA ALA A 74 -13.00 -50.89 38.17
C ALA A 74 -12.28 -50.66 39.52
N LEU A 75 -11.80 -49.43 39.77
CA LEU A 75 -10.98 -49.09 40.95
C LEU A 75 -11.64 -49.44 42.30
N PRO A 76 -12.91 -49.10 42.58
CA PRO A 76 -13.54 -49.46 43.85
C PRO A 76 -13.73 -50.98 44.03
N ILE A 77 -13.85 -51.73 42.92
CA ILE A 77 -14.02 -53.18 42.93
C ILE A 77 -12.67 -53.88 43.15
N THR A 78 -11.61 -53.44 42.47
CA THR A 78 -10.25 -54.02 42.60
C THR A 78 -9.67 -53.79 43.99
N LEU A 79 -9.98 -52.66 44.63
CA LEU A 79 -9.61 -52.34 46.01
C LEU A 79 -10.52 -53.02 47.06
N ASN A 80 -11.46 -53.88 46.63
CA ASN A 80 -12.43 -54.58 47.49
C ASN A 80 -13.22 -53.67 48.45
N LEU A 81 -13.58 -52.46 48.01
CA LEU A 81 -14.30 -51.50 48.85
C LEU A 81 -15.76 -51.93 49.07
N SER A 82 -16.35 -51.50 50.19
CA SER A 82 -17.76 -51.77 50.49
C SER A 82 -18.69 -50.83 49.71
N PHE A 83 -19.77 -51.41 49.15
CA PHE A 83 -20.81 -50.71 48.38
C PHE A 83 -22.08 -50.43 49.20
N GLN A 84 -21.94 -50.27 50.52
CA GLN A 84 -23.04 -49.80 51.36
C GLN A 84 -23.30 -48.31 51.12
N LYS A 85 -24.50 -47.83 51.44
CA LYS A 85 -24.97 -46.47 51.13
C LYS A 85 -24.01 -45.35 51.60
N ASP A 86 -23.29 -45.58 52.71
CA ASP A 86 -22.31 -44.65 53.29
C ASP A 86 -20.86 -45.20 53.27
N GLY A 87 -20.59 -46.19 52.40
CA GLY A 87 -19.27 -46.83 52.29
C GLY A 87 -18.26 -46.04 51.46
N PRO A 88 -16.95 -46.36 51.59
CA PRO A 88 -15.89 -45.73 50.81
C PRO A 88 -15.98 -46.02 49.30
N GLY A 89 -16.61 -47.12 48.87
CA GLY A 89 -16.74 -47.48 47.46
C GLY A 89 -17.58 -46.48 46.65
N PRO A 90 -18.83 -46.20 47.04
CA PRO A 90 -19.68 -45.21 46.38
C PRO A 90 -19.11 -43.79 46.42
N LEU A 91 -18.45 -43.41 47.52
CA LEU A 91 -17.79 -42.10 47.65
C LEU A 91 -16.65 -41.93 46.62
N LEU A 92 -15.77 -42.93 46.48
CA LEU A 92 -14.70 -42.88 45.48
C LEU A 92 -15.25 -42.91 44.06
N LEU A 93 -16.25 -43.76 43.77
CA LEU A 93 -16.91 -43.80 42.47
C LEU A 93 -17.49 -42.43 42.10
N GLN A 94 -18.23 -41.80 43.02
CA GLN A 94 -18.80 -40.47 42.81
C GLN A 94 -17.72 -39.41 42.59
N SER A 95 -16.63 -39.45 43.35
CA SER A 95 -15.51 -38.51 43.18
C SER A 95 -14.83 -38.65 41.81
N LEU A 96 -14.56 -39.89 41.37
CA LEU A 96 -13.92 -40.19 40.08
C LEU A 96 -14.84 -39.84 38.90
N LEU A 97 -16.14 -40.14 39.01
CA LEU A 97 -17.14 -39.73 38.02
C LEU A 97 -17.30 -38.22 37.93
N THR A 98 -17.24 -37.51 39.06
CA THR A 98 -17.31 -36.04 39.09
C THR A 98 -16.06 -35.41 38.46
N ILE A 99 -14.86 -35.93 38.79
CA ILE A 99 -13.60 -35.45 38.21
C ILE A 99 -13.55 -35.72 36.70
N SER A 100 -13.93 -36.91 36.26
CA SER A 100 -13.94 -37.27 34.83
C SER A 100 -14.99 -36.46 34.05
N GLY A 101 -16.20 -36.30 34.60
CA GLY A 101 -17.22 -35.43 34.02
C GLY A 101 -16.76 -33.98 33.89
N GLY A 102 -16.14 -33.42 34.93
CA GLY A 102 -15.58 -32.07 34.92
C GLY A 102 -14.46 -31.90 33.88
N LEU A 103 -13.58 -32.89 33.73
CA LEU A 103 -12.51 -32.88 32.73
C LEU A 103 -13.05 -32.89 31.30
N VAL A 104 -14.07 -33.72 31.02
CA VAL A 104 -14.72 -33.77 29.71
C VAL A 104 -15.37 -32.43 29.36
N VAL A 105 -16.05 -31.79 30.32
CA VAL A 105 -16.64 -30.46 30.13
C VAL A 105 -15.56 -29.41 29.84
N LEU A 106 -14.45 -29.41 30.58
CA LEU A 106 -13.34 -28.47 30.35
C LEU A 106 -12.68 -28.68 28.97
N LEU A 107 -12.41 -29.93 28.58
CA LEU A 107 -11.87 -30.26 27.26
C LEU A 107 -12.83 -29.86 26.14
N GLY A 108 -14.14 -30.08 26.34
CA GLY A 108 -15.18 -29.63 25.43
C GLY A 108 -15.20 -28.11 25.29
N TYR A 109 -15.11 -27.38 26.40
CA TYR A 109 -15.04 -25.91 26.41
C TYR A 109 -13.80 -25.38 25.69
N ILE A 110 -12.61 -25.95 25.96
CA ILE A 110 -11.35 -25.56 25.32
C ILE A 110 -11.40 -25.82 23.81
N GLU A 111 -11.85 -27.00 23.39
CA GLU A 111 -11.95 -27.34 21.97
C GLU A 111 -13.00 -26.47 21.27
N ASN A 112 -14.09 -26.12 21.94
CA ASN A 112 -15.10 -25.23 21.39
C ASN A 112 -14.57 -23.80 21.21
N ARG A 113 -13.83 -23.26 22.19
CA ARG A 113 -13.15 -21.96 22.05
C ARG A 113 -12.16 -21.98 20.89
N ARG A 114 -11.31 -23.02 20.81
CA ARG A 114 -10.35 -23.20 19.72
C ARG A 114 -11.02 -23.26 18.34
N LYS A 115 -12.15 -23.96 18.22
CA LYS A 115 -12.93 -24.01 16.97
C LYS A 115 -13.51 -22.66 16.62
N ASN A 116 -14.13 -21.99 17.59
CA ASN A 116 -14.70 -20.67 17.41
C ASN A 116 -13.64 -19.66 16.93
N ASP A 117 -12.45 -19.68 17.51
CA ASP A 117 -11.34 -18.80 17.11
C ASP A 117 -10.88 -19.10 15.65
N ILE A 118 -10.85 -20.37 15.24
CA ILE A 118 -10.51 -20.75 13.86
C ILE A 118 -11.60 -20.36 12.87
N ASP A 119 -12.86 -20.56 13.24
CA ASP A 119 -14.00 -20.21 12.40
C ASP A 119 -14.07 -18.68 12.21
N GLU A 120 -13.76 -17.90 13.26
CA GLU A 120 -13.64 -16.45 13.17
C GLU A 120 -12.53 -16.01 12.20
N LEU A 121 -11.33 -16.61 12.31
CA LEU A 121 -10.23 -16.33 11.37
C LEU A 121 -10.60 -16.68 9.93
N LYS A 122 -11.20 -17.86 9.71
CA LYS A 122 -11.65 -18.28 8.38
C LYS A 122 -12.71 -17.34 7.79
N ASN A 123 -13.67 -16.92 8.60
CA ASN A 123 -14.69 -15.97 8.19
C ASN A 123 -14.09 -14.61 7.82
N ALA A 124 -13.07 -14.15 8.56
CA ALA A 124 -12.34 -12.93 8.25
C ALA A 124 -11.58 -13.03 6.91
N ASP A 125 -10.85 -14.13 6.69
CA ASP A 125 -10.13 -14.41 5.44
C ASP A 125 -11.09 -14.48 4.24
N GLU A 126 -12.22 -15.19 4.38
CA GLU A 126 -13.25 -15.26 3.33
C GLU A 126 -13.83 -13.87 3.01
N LYS A 127 -14.04 -13.03 4.03
CA LYS A 127 -14.54 -11.66 3.84
C LYS A 127 -13.53 -10.80 3.06
N ILE A 128 -12.23 -10.92 3.37
CA ILE A 128 -11.16 -10.23 2.64
C ILE A 128 -11.15 -10.68 1.18
N GLN A 129 -11.15 -12.00 0.94
CA GLN A 129 -11.14 -12.56 -0.41
C GLN A 129 -12.35 -12.11 -1.24
N ARG A 130 -13.56 -12.15 -0.66
CA ARG A 130 -14.79 -11.68 -1.32
C ARG A 130 -14.70 -10.20 -1.68
N THR A 131 -14.17 -9.37 -0.78
CA THR A 131 -14.00 -7.93 -1.02
C THR A 131 -13.04 -7.68 -2.18
N GLN A 132 -11.91 -8.39 -2.22
CA GLN A 132 -10.92 -8.29 -3.30
C GLN A 132 -11.50 -8.74 -4.64
N SER A 133 -12.19 -9.89 -4.69
CA SER A 133 -12.86 -10.36 -5.91
C SER A 133 -13.91 -9.37 -6.42
N SER A 134 -14.69 -8.76 -5.51
CA SER A 134 -15.68 -7.75 -5.88
C SER A 134 -15.05 -6.48 -6.46
N ARG A 135 -13.93 -6.00 -5.90
CA ARG A 135 -13.19 -4.86 -6.46
C ARG A 135 -12.63 -5.16 -7.84
N TYR A 136 -12.08 -6.36 -8.04
CA TYR A 136 -11.56 -6.80 -9.33
C TYR A 136 -12.65 -6.87 -10.40
N GLU A 137 -13.81 -7.44 -10.07
CA GLU A 137 -14.96 -7.49 -10.98
C GLU A 137 -15.45 -6.09 -11.37
N LYS A 138 -15.59 -5.17 -10.39
CA LYS A 138 -15.95 -3.77 -10.64
C LYS A 138 -14.91 -3.05 -11.49
N SER A 139 -13.61 -3.34 -11.28
CA SER A 139 -12.51 -2.79 -12.06
C SER A 139 -12.61 -3.22 -13.52
N ILE A 140 -12.75 -4.52 -13.79
CA ILE A 140 -12.94 -5.05 -15.16
C ILE A 140 -14.14 -4.39 -15.84
N LYS A 141 -15.29 -4.37 -15.18
CA LYS A 141 -16.51 -3.78 -15.74
C LYS A 141 -16.33 -2.29 -16.07
N SER A 142 -15.62 -1.56 -15.21
CA SER A 142 -15.35 -0.14 -15.45
C SER A 142 -14.35 0.04 -16.60
N ILE A 143 -13.32 -0.81 -16.72
CA ILE A 143 -12.37 -0.79 -17.85
C ILE A 143 -13.09 -1.04 -19.20
N GLU A 144 -14.03 -1.98 -19.22
CA GLU A 144 -14.86 -2.25 -20.41
C GLU A 144 -15.71 -1.03 -20.79
N LEU A 145 -16.38 -0.42 -19.81
CA LEU A 145 -17.21 0.78 -20.01
C LEU A 145 -16.39 2.01 -20.41
N LEU A 146 -15.15 2.14 -19.93
CA LEU A 146 -14.23 3.21 -20.31
C LEU A 146 -13.93 3.20 -21.81
N SER A 147 -13.87 2.01 -22.41
CA SER A 147 -13.65 1.82 -23.84
C SER A 147 -14.95 1.91 -24.68
N SER A 148 -16.08 2.16 -24.03
CA SER A 148 -17.36 2.27 -24.73
C SER A 148 -17.45 3.51 -25.60
N LYS A 149 -18.31 3.46 -26.63
CA LYS A 149 -18.59 4.62 -27.49
C LYS A 149 -19.50 5.66 -26.83
N ASP A 150 -20.18 5.27 -25.75
CA ASP A 150 -21.05 6.17 -25.00
C ASP A 150 -20.24 6.98 -23.99
N THR A 151 -20.20 8.29 -24.20
CA THR A 151 -19.41 9.22 -23.39
C THR A 151 -19.82 9.21 -21.93
N PHE A 152 -21.13 9.11 -21.65
CA PHE A 152 -21.65 9.11 -20.29
C PHE A 152 -21.24 7.84 -19.54
N SER A 153 -21.37 6.68 -20.19
CA SER A 153 -20.87 5.41 -19.64
C SER A 153 -19.36 5.43 -19.39
N ALA A 154 -18.57 5.98 -20.32
CA ALA A 154 -17.13 6.11 -20.15
C ALA A 154 -16.75 7.06 -19.00
N ILE A 155 -17.40 8.21 -18.87
CA ILE A 155 -17.21 9.14 -17.75
C ILE A 155 -17.61 8.49 -16.40
N SER A 156 -18.75 7.81 -16.36
CA SER A 156 -19.18 7.05 -15.17
C SER A 156 -18.16 5.99 -14.78
N ALA A 157 -17.54 5.33 -15.76
CA ALA A 157 -16.46 4.39 -15.53
C ALA A 157 -15.20 5.05 -14.94
N VAL A 158 -14.82 6.26 -15.41
CA VAL A 158 -13.72 7.04 -14.83
C VAL A 158 -13.96 7.28 -13.34
N HIS A 159 -15.13 7.79 -12.95
CA HIS A 159 -15.44 8.04 -11.53
C HIS A 159 -15.42 6.76 -10.70
N ASN A 160 -15.90 5.63 -11.24
CA ASN A 160 -15.84 4.34 -10.54
C ASN A 160 -14.41 3.83 -10.36
N LEU A 161 -13.55 3.96 -11.38
CA LEU A 161 -12.14 3.61 -11.29
C LEU A 161 -11.42 4.49 -10.28
N CYS A 162 -11.61 5.81 -10.33
CA CYS A 162 -11.01 6.73 -9.38
C CYS A 162 -11.43 6.41 -7.94
N ARG A 163 -12.72 6.12 -7.69
CA ARG A 163 -13.19 5.69 -6.37
C ARG A 163 -12.58 4.36 -5.91
N LEU A 164 -12.39 3.39 -6.82
CA LEU A 164 -11.71 2.14 -6.48
C LEU A 164 -10.24 2.37 -6.13
N ALA A 165 -9.55 3.28 -6.83
CA ALA A 165 -8.18 3.67 -6.47
C ALA A 165 -8.13 4.33 -5.09
N ASP A 166 -9.10 5.20 -4.76
CA ASP A 166 -9.21 5.79 -3.42
C ASP A 166 -9.38 4.71 -2.34
N GLU A 167 -10.25 3.72 -2.57
CA GLU A 167 -10.43 2.58 -1.64
C GLU A 167 -9.13 1.78 -1.43
N TRP A 168 -8.32 1.60 -2.47
CA TRP A 168 -7.03 0.92 -2.37
C TRP A 168 -5.98 1.76 -1.65
N ILE A 169 -5.97 3.07 -1.87
CA ILE A 169 -5.08 4.00 -1.20
C ILE A 169 -5.43 4.12 0.29
N ASP A 170 -6.73 4.12 0.63
CA ASP A 170 -7.16 4.09 2.02
C ASP A 170 -6.69 2.81 2.73
N GLU A 171 -6.77 1.65 2.07
CA GLU A 171 -6.23 0.40 2.60
C GLU A 171 -4.71 0.44 2.72
N TRP A 172 -4.04 1.04 1.74
CA TRP A 172 -2.59 1.25 1.71
C TRP A 172 -2.10 2.09 2.90
N ILE A 173 -2.72 3.25 3.14
CA ILE A 173 -2.35 4.17 4.22
C ILE A 173 -2.63 3.55 5.60
N ASN A 174 -3.72 2.80 5.73
CA ASN A 174 -4.19 2.30 7.04
C ASN A 174 -3.70 0.88 7.39
N THR A 175 -3.03 0.15 6.49
CA THR A 175 -2.60 -1.24 6.72
C THR A 175 -1.08 -1.41 6.60
N PRO A 176 -0.32 -1.45 7.72
CA PRO A 176 1.12 -1.67 7.67
C PRO A 176 1.46 -3.15 7.39
N GLY A 177 2.50 -3.43 6.58
CA GLY A 177 3.02 -4.79 6.34
C GLY A 177 3.07 -5.20 4.86
N GLU A 178 3.02 -6.50 4.54
CA GLU A 178 3.04 -6.98 3.14
C GLU A 178 1.78 -6.59 2.35
N THR A 179 0.63 -6.43 3.04
CA THR A 179 -0.65 -6.02 2.44
C THR A 179 -0.58 -4.62 1.85
N TYR A 180 0.15 -3.70 2.49
CA TYR A 180 0.45 -2.34 2.01
C TYR A 180 0.89 -2.33 0.54
N ARG A 181 1.86 -3.19 0.18
CA ARG A 181 2.49 -3.19 -1.14
C ARG A 181 1.53 -3.66 -2.23
N LYS A 182 0.61 -4.57 -1.90
CA LYS A 182 -0.41 -5.03 -2.84
C LYS A 182 -1.44 -3.92 -3.11
N SER A 183 -1.92 -3.25 -2.08
CA SER A 183 -2.89 -2.15 -2.24
C SER A 183 -2.32 -0.98 -3.04
N GLU A 184 -1.05 -0.63 -2.81
CA GLU A 184 -0.30 0.34 -3.63
C GLU A 184 -0.27 -0.06 -5.11
N GLN A 185 0.06 -1.33 -5.39
CA GLN A 185 0.12 -1.86 -6.75
C GLN A 185 -1.24 -1.84 -7.45
N GLU A 186 -2.33 -2.14 -6.75
CA GLU A 186 -3.69 -2.10 -7.29
C GLU A 186 -4.15 -0.66 -7.59
N ALA A 187 -3.87 0.28 -6.69
CA ALA A 187 -4.12 1.71 -6.94
C ALA A 187 -3.35 2.20 -8.17
N GLN A 188 -2.05 1.85 -8.25
CA GLN A 188 -1.21 2.19 -9.39
C GLN A 188 -1.68 1.51 -10.69
N ALA A 189 -2.20 0.28 -10.64
CA ALA A 189 -2.75 -0.41 -11.80
C ALA A 189 -3.97 0.33 -12.37
N ILE A 190 -4.85 0.84 -11.51
CA ILE A 190 -5.99 1.66 -11.94
C ILE A 190 -5.51 2.98 -12.57
N VAL A 191 -4.55 3.68 -11.96
CA VAL A 191 -3.96 4.90 -12.54
C VAL A 191 -3.31 4.60 -13.89
N ASN A 192 -2.63 3.46 -14.04
CA ASN A 192 -2.04 3.03 -15.31
C ASN A 192 -3.09 2.81 -16.40
N VAL A 193 -4.28 2.29 -16.06
CA VAL A 193 -5.41 2.18 -17.00
C VAL A 193 -5.85 3.57 -17.46
N LEU A 194 -6.07 4.50 -16.53
CA LEU A 194 -6.50 5.86 -16.85
C LEU A 194 -5.46 6.60 -17.72
N CYS A 195 -4.18 6.47 -17.39
CA CYS A 195 -3.09 7.04 -18.17
C CYS A 195 -2.97 6.40 -19.56
N THR A 196 -3.22 5.10 -19.67
CA THR A 196 -3.28 4.40 -20.96
C THR A 196 -4.42 4.95 -21.83
N TYR A 197 -5.60 5.20 -21.25
CA TYR A 197 -6.68 5.85 -21.98
C TYR A 197 -6.25 7.22 -22.53
N ILE A 198 -5.61 8.07 -21.73
CA ILE A 198 -5.10 9.38 -22.15
C ILE A 198 -4.09 9.26 -23.31
N ARG A 199 -3.18 8.28 -23.25
CA ARG A 199 -2.20 8.05 -24.32
C ARG A 199 -2.84 7.61 -25.64
N GLU A 200 -3.93 6.85 -25.57
CA GLU A 200 -4.61 6.31 -26.76
C GLU A 200 -5.71 7.23 -27.31
N SER A 201 -6.35 8.03 -26.45
CA SER A 201 -7.43 8.93 -26.85
C SER A 201 -6.94 9.98 -27.86
N GLY A 202 -5.80 10.62 -27.56
CA GLY A 202 -5.22 11.68 -28.37
C GLY A 202 -4.61 11.23 -29.71
N LYS A 203 -4.41 9.92 -29.93
CA LYS A 203 -3.89 9.37 -31.20
C LYS A 203 -4.98 9.18 -32.25
N SER A 204 -6.24 9.13 -31.84
CA SER A 204 -7.35 8.83 -32.73
C SER A 204 -7.97 10.09 -33.32
N ASN A 205 -8.26 10.08 -34.63
CA ASN A 205 -9.01 11.14 -35.32
C ASN A 205 -10.50 11.22 -34.89
N HIS A 206 -10.86 10.60 -33.76
CA HIS A 206 -12.24 10.29 -33.39
C HIS A 206 -12.77 11.22 -32.31
N GLY A 207 -13.27 12.39 -32.73
CA GLY A 207 -14.39 13.12 -32.13
C GLY A 207 -14.25 13.71 -30.72
N ASN A 208 -15.00 14.78 -30.47
CA ASN A 208 -15.08 15.57 -29.24
C ASN A 208 -15.32 14.76 -27.93
N TYR A 209 -15.81 13.50 -28.04
CA TYR A 209 -16.16 12.72 -26.86
C TYR A 209 -14.97 12.09 -26.13
N LYS A 210 -13.92 11.66 -26.84
CA LYS A 210 -12.70 11.12 -26.19
C LYS A 210 -11.94 12.21 -25.44
N ASP A 211 -12.03 13.43 -25.95
CA ASP A 211 -11.49 14.62 -25.30
C ASP A 211 -12.24 14.90 -24.00
N ALA A 212 -13.58 14.80 -24.01
CA ALA A 212 -14.37 14.95 -22.78
C ALA A 212 -14.04 13.90 -21.71
N VAL A 213 -13.85 12.62 -22.09
CA VAL A 213 -13.42 11.58 -21.14
C VAL A 213 -11.99 11.84 -20.65
N GLY A 214 -11.08 12.23 -21.54
CA GLY A 214 -9.71 12.57 -21.17
C GLY A 214 -9.61 13.78 -20.24
N GLU A 215 -10.39 14.82 -20.50
CA GLU A 215 -10.53 15.99 -19.64
C GLU A 215 -11.07 15.59 -18.26
N THR A 216 -12.08 14.71 -18.22
CA THR A 216 -12.63 14.16 -16.97
C THR A 216 -11.55 13.42 -16.17
N ILE A 217 -10.76 12.56 -16.82
CA ILE A 217 -9.66 11.84 -16.16
C ILE A 217 -8.65 12.83 -15.57
N MET A 218 -8.22 13.83 -16.34
CA MET A 218 -7.26 14.82 -15.87
C MET A 218 -7.82 15.66 -14.71
N ASN A 219 -9.11 15.99 -14.74
CA ASN A 219 -9.78 16.71 -13.65
C ASN A 219 -9.88 15.86 -12.39
N GLU A 220 -10.20 14.56 -12.50
CA GLU A 220 -10.26 13.66 -11.34
C GLU A 220 -8.87 13.42 -10.72
N ILE A 221 -7.81 13.34 -11.54
CA ILE A 221 -6.42 13.31 -11.08
C ILE A 221 -6.08 14.61 -10.35
N TYR A 222 -6.39 15.76 -10.97
CA TYR A 222 -6.18 17.07 -10.35
C TYR A 222 -6.87 17.17 -9.00
N ASN A 223 -8.15 16.82 -8.88
CA ASN A 223 -8.93 16.93 -7.64
C ASN A 223 -8.32 16.11 -6.48
N ARG A 224 -7.56 15.05 -6.78
CA ARG A 224 -6.93 14.17 -5.77
C ARG A 224 -5.46 14.52 -5.48
N LEU A 225 -4.87 15.34 -6.33
CA LEU A 225 -3.54 15.94 -6.12
C LEU A 225 -3.63 17.34 -5.50
N ASP A 226 -4.75 18.04 -5.69
CA ASP A 226 -5.00 19.36 -5.10
C ASP A 226 -5.08 19.23 -3.58
N ARG A 227 -4.20 19.98 -2.89
CA ARG A 227 -4.08 19.96 -1.44
C ARG A 227 -4.65 21.21 -0.75
N SER A 228 -5.53 21.95 -1.44
CA SER A 228 -6.13 23.19 -0.94
C SER A 228 -6.92 23.06 0.36
N ASP A 229 -7.42 21.88 0.72
CA ASP A 229 -8.28 21.64 1.88
C ASP A 229 -7.57 21.05 3.11
N ASN A 230 -6.24 20.96 3.11
CA ASN A 230 -5.42 20.29 4.14
C ASN A 230 -5.70 18.79 4.32
N SER A 231 -6.42 18.14 3.40
CA SER A 231 -6.46 16.68 3.35
C SER A 231 -5.09 16.14 2.89
N HIS A 232 -4.81 14.87 3.19
CA HIS A 232 -3.66 14.20 2.58
C HIS A 232 -3.94 14.09 1.08
N SER A 233 -3.01 14.51 0.22
CA SER A 233 -3.12 14.26 -1.23
C SER A 233 -3.11 12.76 -1.45
N LEU A 234 -4.29 12.16 -1.63
CA LEU A 234 -4.47 10.70 -1.65
C LEU A 234 -3.57 10.06 -2.71
N TRP A 235 -3.35 10.75 -3.83
CA TRP A 235 -2.64 10.22 -4.99
C TRP A 235 -1.18 10.69 -5.10
N GLY A 236 -0.66 11.43 -4.12
CA GLY A 236 0.70 11.99 -4.18
C GLY A 236 1.83 10.95 -4.13
N GLY A 237 1.52 9.72 -3.76
CA GLY A 237 2.47 8.60 -3.81
C GLY A 237 2.45 7.79 -5.09
N LEU A 238 1.66 8.18 -6.10
CA LEU A 238 1.52 7.44 -7.36
C LEU A 238 2.35 8.06 -8.49
N ASP A 239 2.64 7.25 -9.51
CA ASP A 239 3.32 7.66 -10.75
C ASP A 239 2.31 7.82 -11.89
N PHE A 240 2.48 8.86 -12.70
CA PHE A 240 1.59 9.20 -13.81
C PHE A 240 2.34 9.21 -15.13
N ASN A 241 2.01 8.28 -16.02
CA ASN A 241 2.71 8.10 -17.30
C ASN A 241 1.83 8.48 -18.49
N PHE A 242 2.00 9.70 -18.97
CA PHE A 242 1.29 10.27 -20.10
C PHE A 242 2.10 10.24 -21.41
N LYS A 243 3.21 9.52 -21.48
CA LYS A 243 4.14 9.54 -22.63
C LYS A 243 3.46 9.47 -23.99
N GLY A 244 3.82 10.40 -24.87
CA GLY A 244 3.33 10.47 -26.24
C GLY A 244 1.83 10.78 -26.37
N ALA A 245 1.18 11.21 -25.28
CA ALA A 245 -0.21 11.63 -25.33
C ALA A 245 -0.37 12.95 -26.09
N ASN A 246 -1.58 13.16 -26.60
CA ASN A 246 -1.92 14.34 -27.37
C ASN A 246 -3.12 15.03 -26.73
N PHE A 247 -2.88 16.17 -26.09
CA PHE A 247 -3.86 16.91 -25.31
C PHE A 247 -4.48 18.03 -26.14
N THR A 248 -5.77 17.89 -26.43
CA THR A 248 -6.59 18.85 -27.20
C THR A 248 -7.41 19.80 -26.31
N PHE A 249 -7.34 19.62 -24.99
CA PHE A 249 -7.99 20.41 -23.96
C PHE A 249 -6.93 20.98 -23.00
N PRO A 250 -7.23 22.10 -22.31
CA PRO A 250 -6.27 22.71 -21.39
C PRO A 250 -6.03 21.83 -20.17
N ILE A 251 -4.78 21.72 -19.73
CA ILE A 251 -4.42 21.01 -18.50
C ILE A 251 -4.07 22.02 -17.43
N LYS A 252 -4.80 21.96 -16.32
CA LYS A 252 -4.59 22.83 -15.15
C LYS A 252 -4.41 21.98 -13.91
N LEU A 253 -3.16 21.77 -13.53
CA LEU A 253 -2.81 21.10 -12.29
C LEU A 253 -2.44 22.15 -11.27
N LYS A 254 -3.27 22.36 -10.25
CA LYS A 254 -3.06 23.40 -9.25
C LYS A 254 -2.75 22.82 -7.88
N LYS A 255 -1.91 23.52 -7.12
CA LYS A 255 -1.57 23.22 -5.72
C LYS A 255 -1.10 21.76 -5.50
N ILE A 256 -0.30 21.23 -6.42
CA ILE A 256 0.29 19.89 -6.29
C ILE A 256 1.34 19.93 -5.18
N ALA A 257 1.09 19.21 -4.08
CA ALA A 257 2.03 19.09 -2.97
C ALA A 257 3.22 18.18 -3.31
N GLY A 258 2.94 16.98 -3.79
CA GLY A 258 3.94 16.01 -4.21
C GLY A 258 3.32 14.91 -5.06
N VAL A 259 4.10 14.37 -5.99
CA VAL A 259 3.83 13.16 -6.79
C VAL A 259 5.13 12.36 -6.87
N GLU A 260 5.10 11.02 -6.98
CA GLU A 260 6.35 10.28 -7.21
C GLU A 260 6.94 10.64 -8.58
N GLY A 261 6.09 10.72 -9.60
CA GLY A 261 6.48 11.11 -10.94
C GLY A 261 5.30 11.50 -11.83
N MET A 262 5.54 12.43 -12.75
CA MET A 262 4.59 12.82 -13.78
C MET A 262 5.32 12.97 -15.12
N ASP A 263 5.15 12.00 -15.99
CA ASP A 263 5.92 11.84 -17.21
C ASP A 263 5.06 12.15 -18.44
N PHE A 264 5.26 13.36 -18.97
CA PHE A 264 4.66 13.86 -20.20
C PHE A 264 5.60 13.75 -21.40
N LYS A 265 6.67 12.94 -21.33
CA LYS A 265 7.67 12.90 -22.40
C LYS A 265 7.04 12.62 -23.78
N GLY A 266 7.39 13.42 -24.78
CA GLY A 266 6.90 13.29 -26.14
C GLY A 266 5.45 13.73 -26.35
N CYS A 267 4.82 14.40 -25.38
CA CYS A 267 3.43 14.84 -25.52
C CYS A 267 3.28 16.04 -26.46
N THR A 268 2.10 16.15 -27.08
CA THR A 268 1.69 17.36 -27.81
C THR A 268 0.54 18.03 -27.09
N PHE A 269 0.68 19.33 -26.82
CA PHE A 269 -0.34 20.14 -26.17
C PHE A 269 -0.88 21.15 -27.18
N HIS A 270 -2.15 21.02 -27.58
CA HIS A 270 -2.83 21.97 -28.47
C HIS A 270 -3.41 23.16 -27.71
N GLU A 271 -3.60 23.02 -26.40
CA GLU A 271 -4.12 24.02 -25.48
C GLU A 271 -3.11 24.35 -24.36
N ASP A 272 -3.47 25.28 -23.48
CA ASP A 272 -2.59 25.74 -22.40
C ASP A 272 -2.26 24.64 -21.39
N LEU A 273 -1.01 24.63 -20.91
CA LEU A 273 -0.56 23.81 -19.78
C LEU A 273 -0.22 24.72 -18.58
N GLU A 274 -0.92 24.55 -17.47
CA GLU A 274 -0.66 25.24 -16.21
C GLU A 274 -0.36 24.22 -15.10
N ILE A 275 0.85 24.27 -14.56
CA ILE A 275 1.26 23.45 -13.42
C ILE A 275 1.64 24.38 -12.27
N SER A 276 0.94 24.25 -11.14
CA SER A 276 1.20 24.97 -9.91
C SER A 276 1.58 24.01 -8.80
N LEU A 277 2.80 24.14 -8.29
CA LEU A 277 3.29 23.36 -7.16
C LEU A 277 3.01 24.09 -5.85
N LEU A 278 2.54 23.38 -4.83
CA LEU A 278 2.30 23.92 -3.51
C LEU A 278 3.61 23.95 -2.72
N ILE A 279 3.87 25.07 -2.04
CA ILE A 279 4.97 25.20 -1.08
C ILE A 279 4.45 24.75 0.28
N GLU A 280 5.04 23.71 0.87
CA GLU A 280 4.59 23.12 2.13
C GLU A 280 5.54 23.43 3.30
N TYR A 281 4.97 23.42 4.51
CA TYR A 281 5.71 23.42 5.77
C TYR A 281 5.73 21.98 6.30
N LYS A 282 6.91 21.38 6.47
CA LYS A 282 7.02 20.07 7.14
C LYS A 282 7.61 20.20 8.53
N ASP A 283 6.97 19.51 9.47
CA ASP A 283 7.43 19.37 10.85
C ASP A 283 8.55 18.31 11.00
N LYS A 284 8.64 17.36 10.04
CA LYS A 284 9.70 16.33 9.93
C LYS A 284 9.98 15.97 8.48
N MET A 285 11.26 15.93 8.11
CA MET A 285 11.73 15.51 6.79
C MET A 285 11.63 13.98 6.68
N TYR A 286 10.46 13.46 6.31
CA TYR A 286 10.36 12.09 5.83
C TYR A 286 11.06 12.03 4.47
N LYS A 287 12.05 11.15 4.32
CA LYS A 287 12.72 10.86 3.04
C LYS A 287 11.72 10.20 2.08
N THR A 288 10.81 10.99 1.52
CA THR A 288 10.14 10.63 0.27
C THR A 288 11.13 10.88 -0.86
N LYS A 289 11.15 10.02 -1.89
CA LYS A 289 11.91 10.35 -3.10
C LYS A 289 11.31 11.64 -3.66
N PRO A 290 12.12 12.65 -3.96
CA PRO A 290 11.55 13.89 -4.45
C PRO A 290 11.00 13.68 -5.86
N GLY A 291 9.79 14.16 -6.09
CA GLY A 291 9.04 13.95 -7.32
C GLY A 291 9.69 14.59 -8.54
N LYS A 292 9.35 14.10 -9.73
CA LYS A 292 9.82 14.66 -11.02
C LYS A 292 8.66 14.93 -11.97
N ILE A 293 8.70 16.09 -12.64
CA ILE A 293 7.85 16.38 -13.81
C ILE A 293 8.72 16.38 -15.05
N ILE A 294 8.42 15.49 -15.99
CA ILE A 294 9.18 15.33 -17.24
C ILE A 294 8.32 15.83 -18.39
N LEU A 295 8.71 16.93 -19.02
CA LEU A 295 8.10 17.53 -20.21
C LEU A 295 9.06 17.47 -21.41
N ASP A 296 9.99 16.51 -21.40
CA ASP A 296 10.98 16.33 -22.46
C ASP A 296 10.32 15.96 -23.80
N ASP A 297 10.95 16.31 -24.91
CA ASP A 297 10.48 16.03 -26.28
C ASP A 297 9.04 16.50 -26.57
N CYS A 298 8.50 17.45 -25.79
CA CYS A 298 7.13 17.92 -25.96
C CYS A 298 6.98 18.95 -27.09
N ILE A 299 5.76 19.06 -27.62
CA ILE A 299 5.35 20.13 -28.54
C ILE A 299 4.24 20.95 -27.89
N PHE A 300 4.51 22.22 -27.61
CA PHE A 300 3.56 23.17 -27.04
C PHE A 300 3.04 24.12 -28.12
N LYS A 301 1.73 24.05 -28.40
CA LYS A 301 1.08 24.95 -29.36
C LYS A 301 0.54 26.24 -28.76
N LYS A 302 0.33 26.26 -27.44
CA LYS A 302 -0.10 27.43 -26.67
C LYS A 302 0.78 27.64 -25.43
N SER A 303 0.28 28.38 -24.43
CA SER A 303 1.09 28.86 -23.32
C SER A 303 1.36 27.77 -22.30
N VAL A 304 2.59 27.76 -21.78
CA VAL A 304 3.01 26.91 -20.66
C VAL A 304 3.29 27.81 -19.46
N THR A 305 2.61 27.54 -18.36
CA THR A 305 2.84 28.20 -17.07
C THR A 305 3.28 27.18 -16.04
N LEU A 306 4.48 27.38 -15.49
CA LEU A 306 4.97 26.66 -14.33
C LEU A 306 5.08 27.65 -13.18
N GLN A 307 4.46 27.33 -12.05
CA GLN A 307 4.52 28.21 -10.89
C GLN A 307 4.60 27.45 -9.57
N ALA A 308 5.21 28.08 -8.57
CA ALA A 308 5.03 27.66 -7.19
C ALA A 308 4.10 28.63 -6.45
N VAL A 309 3.25 28.08 -5.59
CA VAL A 309 2.15 28.79 -4.93
C VAL A 309 2.24 28.54 -3.42
N ARG A 310 2.05 29.59 -2.63
CA ARG A 310 2.01 29.49 -1.17
C ARG A 310 0.63 28.97 -0.71
N PRO A 311 0.54 28.33 0.46
CA PRO A 311 -0.74 27.93 1.04
C PRO A 311 -1.63 29.16 1.28
N ASP A 312 -2.96 28.98 1.17
CA ASP A 312 -3.91 30.09 1.36
C ASP A 312 -3.83 30.69 2.78
N ASN A 313 -3.42 29.90 3.77
CA ASN A 313 -3.23 30.30 5.17
C ASN A 313 -1.82 30.87 5.47
N TYR A 314 -1.04 31.22 4.45
CA TYR A 314 0.30 31.77 4.63
C TYR A 314 0.24 33.22 5.15
N PHE A 315 0.70 33.43 6.39
CA PHE A 315 0.95 34.75 6.95
C PHE A 315 2.44 35.06 6.85
N PRO A 316 2.89 35.99 5.96
CA PRO A 316 4.28 36.39 5.92
C PRO A 316 4.68 36.96 7.30
N PRO A 317 5.90 36.67 7.80
CA PRO A 317 6.37 37.31 9.02
C PRO A 317 6.33 38.83 8.85
N GLN A 318 5.46 39.50 9.62
CA GLN A 318 5.18 40.93 9.45
C GLN A 318 6.35 41.86 9.85
N LYS A 319 7.45 41.32 10.38
CA LYS A 319 8.65 42.07 10.76
C LYS A 319 9.91 41.23 10.54
N PRO A 320 11.04 41.82 10.11
CA PRO A 320 12.32 41.14 10.06
C PRO A 320 12.67 40.64 11.45
N THR A 321 12.85 39.33 11.59
CA THR A 321 13.20 38.70 12.86
C THR A 321 14.60 39.18 13.27
N PRO A 322 14.79 39.78 14.45
CA PRO A 322 16.12 40.20 14.92
C PRO A 322 17.07 39.01 14.94
N ARG A 323 18.33 39.19 14.50
CA ARG A 323 19.34 38.11 14.36
C ARG A 323 19.50 37.22 15.60
N TRP A 324 19.27 37.76 16.80
CA TRP A 324 19.39 37.03 18.06
C TRP A 324 18.19 36.10 18.37
N LYS A 325 17.04 36.28 17.71
CA LYS A 325 15.88 35.37 17.78
C LYS A 325 16.01 34.13 16.90
N ILE A 326 17.04 34.06 16.04
CA ILE A 326 17.36 32.91 15.19
C ILE A 326 17.87 31.71 16.03
N TRP A 327 18.27 31.97 17.28
CA TRP A 327 18.88 30.99 18.18
C TRP A 327 17.91 30.40 19.20
N SER A 328 16.60 30.67 19.10
CA SER A 328 15.58 30.02 19.93
C SER A 328 15.25 28.62 19.40
N LYS A 329 14.95 27.68 20.31
CA LYS A 329 14.54 26.29 20.05
C LYS A 329 13.33 26.13 19.09
N ASP A 330 12.63 27.21 18.77
CA ASP A 330 11.61 27.26 17.72
C ASP A 330 12.27 27.48 16.35
N LYS A 331 12.97 26.46 15.84
CA LYS A 331 13.29 26.42 14.41
C LYS A 331 11.97 26.34 13.65
N LYS A 332 11.46 27.47 13.17
CA LYS A 332 10.47 27.46 12.07
C LYS A 332 11.12 26.67 10.93
N LEU A 333 10.55 25.52 10.62
CA LEU A 333 11.09 24.63 9.59
C LEU A 333 10.93 25.28 8.21
N PRO A 334 11.87 25.01 7.29
CA PRO A 334 11.89 25.66 5.99
C PRO A 334 10.67 25.29 5.13
N TYR A 335 10.15 26.27 4.40
CA TYR A 335 9.11 26.09 3.38
C TYR A 335 9.71 25.45 2.13
N TYR A 336 9.23 24.28 1.70
CA TYR A 336 9.82 23.53 0.60
C TYR A 336 8.80 23.02 -0.41
N ILE A 337 9.30 22.64 -1.59
CA ILE A 337 8.53 22.01 -2.66
C ILE A 337 8.99 20.54 -2.72
N GLU A 338 8.07 19.58 -2.72
CA GLU A 338 8.43 18.14 -2.72
C GLU A 338 9.01 17.63 -4.06
N MET A 339 9.01 18.49 -5.08
CA MET A 339 9.53 18.21 -6.41
C MET A 339 11.00 18.57 -6.51
N SER A 340 11.83 17.66 -7.03
CA SER A 340 13.26 17.90 -7.25
C SER A 340 13.59 18.45 -8.64
N GLU A 341 12.77 18.12 -9.63
CA GLU A 341 13.13 18.31 -11.03
C GLU A 341 11.90 18.59 -11.89
N ILE A 342 12.02 19.62 -12.72
CA ILE A 342 11.15 19.87 -13.87
C ILE A 342 12.05 19.90 -15.11
N SER A 343 11.88 18.94 -16.01
CA SER A 343 12.68 18.82 -17.23
C SER A 343 11.85 19.21 -18.45
N LEU A 344 12.39 20.09 -19.29
CA LEU A 344 11.84 20.54 -20.58
C LEU A 344 12.92 20.41 -21.64
N GLN A 345 13.51 19.22 -21.81
CA GLN A 345 14.59 18.97 -22.77
C GLN A 345 14.05 18.70 -24.17
N ASP A 346 14.77 19.13 -25.20
CA ASP A 346 14.42 18.95 -26.61
C ASP A 346 12.97 19.36 -26.97
N THR A 347 12.41 20.32 -26.23
CA THR A 347 11.03 20.76 -26.35
C THR A 347 10.84 21.80 -27.47
N GLN A 348 9.67 21.80 -28.11
CA GLN A 348 9.31 22.73 -29.19
C GLN A 348 8.10 23.59 -28.83
N PHE A 349 8.19 24.87 -29.17
CA PHE A 349 7.14 25.87 -28.97
C PHE A 349 6.73 26.46 -30.33
N THR A 350 5.42 26.52 -30.62
CA THR A 350 4.93 27.12 -31.87
C THR A 350 4.99 28.66 -31.84
N ASN A 351 4.88 29.30 -33.00
CA ASN A 351 4.78 30.75 -33.09
C ASN A 351 3.56 31.24 -32.29
N ASN A 352 3.76 32.21 -31.39
CA ASN A 352 2.78 32.79 -30.43
C ASN A 352 2.51 32.00 -29.14
N SER A 353 3.22 30.90 -28.89
CA SER A 353 3.23 30.30 -27.55
C SER A 353 4.07 31.14 -26.58
N ASN A 354 3.83 31.00 -25.28
CA ASN A 354 4.59 31.67 -24.22
C ASN A 354 5.05 30.64 -23.19
N LEU A 355 6.25 30.81 -22.64
CA LEU A 355 6.71 30.06 -21.47
C LEU A 355 6.81 31.02 -20.28
N THR A 356 6.08 30.74 -19.21
CA THR A 356 6.10 31.53 -17.97
C THR A 356 6.50 30.63 -16.80
N ILE A 357 7.60 30.96 -16.14
CA ILE A 357 8.08 30.29 -14.92
C ILE A 357 8.09 31.33 -13.81
N ARG A 358 7.33 31.09 -12.72
CA ARG A 358 7.21 32.09 -11.66
C ARG A 358 7.19 31.53 -10.24
N ARG A 359 7.68 32.34 -9.29
CA ARG A 359 7.54 32.13 -7.83
C ARG A 359 8.17 30.86 -7.28
N PHE A 360 9.10 30.22 -8.00
CA PHE A 360 9.97 29.21 -7.43
C PHE A 360 10.94 29.92 -6.48
N SER A 361 10.47 30.19 -5.26
CA SER A 361 11.18 30.86 -4.17
C SER A 361 10.94 30.07 -2.89
N GLY A 362 11.95 29.34 -2.41
CA GLY A 362 11.93 28.69 -1.10
C GLY A 362 12.83 29.45 -0.13
N GLU A 363 12.36 29.76 1.09
CA GLU A 363 13.24 30.15 2.20
C GLU A 363 13.93 28.88 2.72
N ILE A 364 14.98 28.38 2.08
CA ILE A 364 15.69 27.18 2.57
C ILE A 364 17.19 27.20 2.34
N GLU A 365 17.91 26.89 3.41
CA GLU A 365 19.31 26.46 3.46
C GLU A 365 19.71 25.53 2.29
N SER A 366 20.31 26.12 1.27
CA SER A 366 21.34 25.67 0.31
C SER A 366 21.35 24.24 -0.31
N LYS A 367 20.56 23.25 0.10
CA LYS A 367 20.71 21.85 -0.36
C LYS A 367 19.58 21.31 -1.24
N ASP A 368 18.33 21.76 -1.06
CA ASP A 368 17.18 21.27 -1.82
C ASP A 368 16.71 22.31 -2.85
N LYS A 369 17.51 22.49 -3.92
CA LYS A 369 17.14 23.37 -5.04
C LYS A 369 16.24 22.61 -6.01
N VAL A 370 15.11 23.21 -6.41
CA VAL A 370 14.34 22.71 -7.56
C VAL A 370 15.17 22.94 -8.81
N ASN A 371 15.48 21.86 -9.52
CA ASN A 371 16.19 21.92 -10.80
C ASN A 371 15.18 22.08 -11.92
N ILE A 372 15.31 23.16 -12.69
CA ILE A 372 14.53 23.37 -13.91
C ILE A 372 15.52 23.31 -15.08
N ASN A 373 15.45 22.22 -15.84
CA ASN A 373 16.36 21.96 -16.97
C ASN A 373 15.58 22.23 -18.26
N ILE A 374 16.03 23.18 -19.07
CA ILE A 374 15.33 23.63 -20.27
C ILE A 374 16.29 23.50 -21.45
N ASN A 375 15.87 22.83 -22.52
CA ASN A 375 16.61 22.76 -23.77
C ASN A 375 15.60 22.64 -24.92
N GLY A 376 15.83 23.31 -26.05
CA GLY A 376 14.98 23.19 -27.22
C GLY A 376 14.81 24.50 -27.99
N ILE A 377 13.67 24.64 -28.67
CA ILE A 377 13.29 25.87 -29.38
C ILE A 377 12.36 26.66 -28.48
N LEU A 378 12.90 27.66 -27.77
CA LEU A 378 12.12 28.50 -26.85
C LEU A 378 11.12 29.41 -27.60
N PRO A 379 9.98 29.74 -26.97
CA PRO A 379 9.00 30.66 -27.55
C PRO A 379 9.54 32.10 -27.64
N SER A 380 8.89 32.92 -28.47
CA SER A 380 9.23 34.34 -28.66
C SER A 380 9.19 35.14 -27.36
N LYS A 381 8.29 34.75 -26.45
CA LYS A 381 8.17 35.33 -25.12
C LYS A 381 8.40 34.28 -24.05
N THR A 382 9.55 34.39 -23.37
CA THR A 382 9.89 33.59 -22.21
C THR A 382 10.01 34.51 -20.99
N LEU A 383 9.21 34.24 -19.96
CA LEU A 383 9.08 35.07 -18.77
C LEU A 383 9.54 34.28 -17.53
N PHE A 384 10.52 34.82 -16.82
CA PHE A 384 10.97 34.32 -15.52
C PHE A 384 10.68 35.36 -14.45
N HIS A 385 9.79 35.06 -13.49
CA HIS A 385 9.34 36.04 -12.50
C HIS A 385 9.52 35.54 -11.07
N ILE A 386 10.19 36.33 -10.20
CA ILE A 386 10.30 36.07 -8.77
C ILE A 386 10.88 34.66 -8.52
N LEU A 387 12.17 34.51 -8.76
CA LEU A 387 12.88 33.24 -8.58
C LEU A 387 13.89 33.39 -7.43
N SER A 388 13.90 32.44 -6.51
CA SER A 388 14.90 32.38 -5.44
C SER A 388 15.23 30.93 -5.08
N HIS A 389 16.51 30.62 -4.93
CA HIS A 389 17.00 29.27 -4.62
C HIS A 389 16.64 28.18 -5.66
N ALA A 390 16.31 28.57 -6.89
CA ALA A 390 16.12 27.64 -8.02
C ALA A 390 17.41 27.50 -8.83
N LYS A 391 17.68 26.30 -9.37
CA LYS A 391 18.73 26.10 -10.36
C LYS A 391 18.07 25.97 -11.74
N ILE A 392 18.31 26.95 -12.60
CA ILE A 392 17.80 26.94 -13.97
C ILE A 392 18.97 26.71 -14.92
N THR A 393 18.91 25.63 -15.67
CA THR A 393 19.91 25.31 -16.69
C THR A 393 19.23 25.40 -18.05
N ILE A 394 19.70 26.29 -18.92
CA ILE A 394 19.22 26.40 -20.30
C ILE A 394 20.31 25.90 -21.23
N ASP A 395 20.24 24.66 -21.69
CA ASP A 395 21.31 24.06 -22.50
C ASP A 395 21.12 24.26 -24.02
N GLU A 396 22.22 24.54 -24.74
CA GLU A 396 22.27 24.42 -26.20
C GLU A 396 22.65 22.99 -26.60
N LYS A 397 21.89 22.38 -27.51
CA LYS A 397 22.26 21.08 -28.09
C LYS A 397 23.42 21.25 -29.08
N PRO A 398 24.58 20.58 -28.90
CA PRO A 398 25.54 20.45 -29.98
C PRO A 398 24.90 19.60 -31.09
N GLY A 399 24.76 20.16 -32.29
CA GLY A 399 24.26 19.41 -33.44
C GLY A 399 25.14 18.18 -33.70
N LEU A 400 24.53 17.01 -33.95
CA LEU A 400 25.25 15.83 -34.44
C LEU A 400 25.80 16.17 -35.84
N GLY A 401 27.03 16.67 -35.89
CA GLY A 401 27.76 16.91 -37.12
C GLY A 401 28.27 15.59 -37.67
N ASN A 402 27.70 15.14 -38.79
CA ASN A 402 28.37 14.15 -39.63
C ASN A 402 29.76 14.67 -39.99
N ASN A 403 30.77 13.82 -39.82
CA ASN A 403 32.18 14.03 -40.15
C ASN A 403 32.37 14.84 -41.44
N SER A 404 32.48 16.15 -41.29
CA SER A 404 32.96 17.09 -42.28
C SER A 404 33.34 18.37 -41.53
N THR A 405 34.55 18.83 -41.75
CA THR A 405 35.25 19.92 -41.06
C THR A 405 34.66 21.32 -41.33
N SER A 406 33.34 21.44 -41.48
CA SER A 406 32.62 22.73 -41.50
C SER A 406 31.14 22.62 -41.09
N SER A 407 30.80 21.74 -40.14
CA SER A 407 29.46 21.70 -39.56
C SER A 407 29.22 22.95 -38.70
N LYS A 408 28.68 24.00 -39.33
CA LYS A 408 28.14 25.19 -38.67
C LYS A 408 27.28 24.75 -37.49
N VAL A 409 27.67 25.19 -36.28
CA VAL A 409 26.86 25.18 -35.07
C VAL A 409 25.49 25.77 -35.45
N GLN A 410 24.47 24.93 -35.59
CA GLN A 410 23.09 25.43 -35.72
C GLN A 410 22.70 25.99 -34.36
N LYS A 411 22.94 27.29 -34.17
CA LYS A 411 22.44 28.08 -33.04
C LYS A 411 20.91 27.90 -33.00
N LYS A 412 20.39 27.12 -32.06
CA LYS A 412 18.98 27.22 -31.67
C LYS A 412 18.87 28.46 -30.78
N SER A 413 18.63 29.60 -31.41
CA SER A 413 18.56 30.89 -30.72
C SER A 413 17.31 30.92 -29.82
N ILE A 414 17.47 31.43 -28.61
CA ILE A 414 16.39 32.10 -27.88
C ILE A 414 15.72 33.05 -28.90
N LYS A 415 14.44 32.82 -29.22
CA LYS A 415 13.93 33.28 -30.51
C LYS A 415 13.65 34.79 -30.57
N ASP A 416 13.34 35.47 -29.47
CA ASP A 416 13.09 36.92 -29.52
C ASP A 416 13.38 37.65 -28.20
N SER A 417 12.80 37.22 -27.06
CA SER A 417 12.93 37.93 -25.78
C SER A 417 12.85 37.01 -24.56
N VAL A 418 13.87 37.05 -23.70
CA VAL A 418 13.84 36.47 -22.33
C VAL A 418 13.80 37.65 -21.37
N ASP A 419 12.74 37.72 -20.58
CA ASP A 419 12.56 38.77 -19.57
C ASP A 419 12.62 38.12 -18.18
N ILE A 420 13.65 38.49 -17.42
CA ILE A 420 13.87 38.02 -16.05
C ILE A 420 13.51 39.17 -15.12
N ARG A 421 12.42 39.03 -14.39
CA ARG A 421 11.92 40.03 -13.45
C ARG A 421 12.05 39.53 -12.02
N VAL A 422 12.99 40.14 -11.29
CA VAL A 422 13.28 39.91 -9.86
C VAL A 422 13.89 38.54 -9.58
N GLY A 423 15.13 38.53 -9.10
CA GLY A 423 15.85 37.33 -8.67
C GLY A 423 16.68 37.57 -7.41
N GLU A 424 16.62 36.65 -6.45
CA GLU A 424 17.51 36.61 -5.29
C GLU A 424 18.17 35.23 -5.21
N GLU A 425 19.50 35.15 -5.33
CA GLU A 425 20.30 33.91 -5.26
C GLU A 425 19.89 32.81 -6.28
N ILE A 426 19.87 33.16 -7.57
CA ILE A 426 19.58 32.22 -8.67
C ILE A 426 20.89 31.71 -9.27
N LEU A 427 21.01 30.39 -9.46
CA LEU A 427 22.03 29.83 -10.35
C LEU A 427 21.41 29.66 -11.74
N PHE A 428 21.75 30.56 -12.65
CA PHE A 428 21.32 30.54 -14.04
C PHE A 428 22.52 30.18 -14.92
N LYS A 429 22.38 29.13 -15.75
CA LYS A 429 23.48 28.65 -16.61
C LYS A 429 23.03 28.56 -18.07
N ILE A 430 23.76 29.23 -18.97
CA ILE A 430 23.67 29.10 -20.42
C ILE A 430 25.01 28.54 -20.96
N PRO A 431 25.07 27.33 -21.56
CA PRO A 431 26.32 26.71 -21.97
C PRO A 431 27.05 27.38 -23.12
N SER A 432 26.36 28.07 -24.03
CA SER A 432 27.01 28.62 -25.24
C SER A 432 27.92 29.79 -24.98
N GLU A 433 27.88 30.37 -23.78
CA GLU A 433 28.74 31.48 -23.38
C GLU A 433 29.85 31.09 -22.41
N ASN A 434 29.90 29.84 -21.90
CA ASN A 434 30.80 29.47 -20.79
C ASN A 434 30.77 30.48 -19.60
N HIS A 435 29.71 31.28 -19.50
CA HIS A 435 29.48 32.22 -18.43
C HIS A 435 28.47 31.61 -17.46
N SER A 436 28.96 31.21 -16.28
CA SER A 436 28.10 30.99 -15.13
C SER A 436 27.90 32.34 -14.45
N GLU A 437 26.79 33.00 -14.72
CA GLU A 437 26.43 34.22 -13.99
C GLU A 437 25.66 33.84 -12.73
N TYR A 438 26.22 34.24 -11.58
CA TYR A 438 25.49 34.26 -10.32
C TYR A 438 24.80 35.61 -10.24
N ILE A 439 23.48 35.65 -10.46
CA ILE A 439 22.70 36.88 -10.38
C ILE A 439 22.37 37.10 -8.90
N ASP A 440 23.17 37.95 -8.22
CA ASP A 440 22.85 38.49 -6.89
C ASP A 440 21.86 39.66 -7.06
N SER A 441 20.89 39.75 -6.16
CA SER A 441 19.71 40.64 -6.14
C SER A 441 19.96 42.15 -6.16
N ARG A 442 21.20 42.59 -6.40
CA ARG A 442 21.62 43.99 -6.33
C ARG A 442 21.78 44.68 -7.67
N ASP A 443 21.64 43.96 -8.79
CA ASP A 443 21.75 44.49 -10.16
C ASP A 443 20.47 44.27 -10.99
#